data_AF-Q0W9E3-F1
#
_entry.id   AF-Q0W9E3-F1
#
_cell.length_a   1.000
_cell.length_b   1.000
_cell.length_c   1.000
_cell.angle_alpha   90.00
_cell.angle_beta   90.00
_cell.angle_gamma   90.00
#
_symmetry.space_group_name_H-M   'P 1'
#
loop_
_entity.id
_entity.type
_entity.pdbx_description
1 polymer ?
#
loop_
_entity_poly.entity_id
_entity_poly.type
_entity_poly.pdbx_seq_one_letter_code
_entity_poly.pdbx_strand_id
1 'polypeptide(L)' 'EFGTRVIDGRPGTIVIESFVVDIPDGNTKDETCFFVEALIRCNLKSLADVSERLAVQGHTEPIDRM' A
#
# COMPACT_ATOMS: atom_id res chain seq x y z
N GLU A 1 6.51 14.29 8.12
CA GLU A 1 7.64 13.37 7.90
C GLU A 1 7.13 12.11 7.21
N PHE A 2 7.39 11.96 5.91
CA PHE A 2 7.10 10.74 5.15
C PHE A 2 8.38 9.90 5.14
N GLY A 3 8.66 9.20 6.22
CA GLY A 3 9.84 8.36 6.39
C GLY A 3 9.50 7.01 6.97
N THR A 4 10.42 6.04 6.85
CA THR A 4 10.31 4.71 7.46
C THR A 4 10.02 4.84 8.96
N ARG A 5 8.95 4.21 9.42
CA ARG A 5 8.55 4.16 10.83
C ARG A 5 8.82 2.77 11.37
N VAL A 6 9.08 2.66 12.66
CA VAL A 6 9.15 1.35 13.31
C VAL A 6 7.70 0.89 13.56
N ILE A 7 7.31 -0.20 12.92
CA ILE A 7 6.00 -0.85 13.05
C ILE A 7 6.28 -2.26 13.57
N ASP A 8 5.70 -2.65 14.71
CA ASP A 8 5.91 -3.95 15.35
C ASP A 8 7.39 -4.36 15.52
N GLY A 9 8.25 -3.38 15.83
CA GLY A 9 9.68 -3.58 16.05
C GLY A 9 10.52 -3.72 14.79
N ARG A 10 9.94 -3.55 13.59
CA ARG A 10 10.67 -3.57 12.31
C ARG A 10 10.53 -2.25 11.56
N PRO A 11 11.55 -1.83 10.78
CA PRO A 11 11.41 -0.73 9.85
C PRO A 11 10.32 -1.04 8.83
N GLY A 12 9.32 -0.17 8.72
CA GLY A 12 8.20 -0.31 7.81
C GLY A 12 7.73 1.04 7.28
N THR A 13 6.85 1.00 6.29
CA THR A 13 6.26 2.20 5.69
C THR A 13 4.77 2.18 5.93
N ILE A 14 4.22 3.30 6.42
CA ILE A 14 2.77 3.48 6.53
C ILE A 14 2.29 4.16 5.25
N VAL A 15 1.35 3.52 4.56
CA VAL A 15 0.68 4.08 3.37
C VAL A 15 -0.76 4.42 3.75
N ILE A 16 -1.19 5.63 3.40
CA ILE A 16 -2.57 6.09 3.59
C ILE A 16 -3.10 6.48 2.22
N GLU A 17 -4.22 5.90 1.82
CA GLU A 17 -4.93 6.23 0.59
C GLU A 17 -6.33 6.73 0.93
N SER A 18 -6.67 7.91 0.40
CA SER A 18 -7.97 8.57 0.59
C SER A 18 -8.65 8.78 -0.76
N PHE A 19 -9.97 8.66 -0.80
CA PHE A 19 -10.76 8.87 -2.00
C PHE A 19 -11.93 9.82 -1.74
N VAL A 20 -12.38 10.47 -2.81
CA VAL A 20 -13.66 11.19 -2.91
C VAL A 20 -14.28 10.75 -4.23
N VAL A 21 -15.54 10.35 -4.19
CA VAL A 21 -16.27 9.87 -5.36
C VAL A 21 -17.74 10.24 -5.21
N ASP A 22 -18.41 10.45 -6.34
CA ASP A 22 -19.86 10.62 -6.37
C ASP A 22 -20.56 9.27 -6.12
N ILE A 23 -21.77 9.32 -5.55
CA ILE A 23 -22.61 8.15 -5.37
C ILE A 23 -23.49 8.04 -6.62
N PRO A 24 -23.39 6.96 -7.43
CA PRO A 24 -24.25 6.78 -8.59
C PRO A 24 -25.72 6.67 -8.21
N ASP A 25 -26.60 7.08 -9.13
CA ASP A 25 -28.05 6.94 -8.94
C ASP A 25 -28.43 5.48 -8.69
N GLY A 26 -29.22 5.25 -7.63
CA GLY A 26 -29.65 3.91 -7.23
C GLY A 26 -28.68 3.17 -6.31
N ASN A 27 -27.52 3.74 -5.99
CA ASN A 27 -26.62 3.22 -4.98
C ASN A 27 -26.71 3.99 -3.66
N THR A 28 -26.45 3.28 -2.56
CA THR A 28 -26.21 3.89 -1.26
C THR A 28 -24.74 4.25 -1.09
N LYS A 29 -24.47 5.20 -0.19
CA LYS A 29 -23.10 5.56 0.19
C LYS A 29 -22.29 4.34 0.62
N ASP A 30 -22.89 3.46 1.43
CA ASP A 30 -22.19 2.31 2.00
C ASP A 30 -21.80 1.29 0.93
N GLU A 31 -22.65 1.06 -0.07
CA GLU A 31 -22.33 0.20 -1.23
C GLU A 31 -21.18 0.78 -2.06
N THR A 32 -21.23 2.08 -2.38
CA THR A 32 -20.16 2.75 -3.13
C THR A 32 -18.85 2.74 -2.36
N CYS A 33 -18.89 3.08 -1.07
CA CYS A 33 -17.71 3.04 -0.20
C CYS A 33 -17.15 1.62 -0.07
N PHE A 34 -18.00 0.60 0.11
CA PHE A 34 -17.55 -0.79 0.19
C PHE A 34 -16.82 -1.23 -1.08
N PHE A 35 -17.37 -0.90 -2.26
CA PHE A 35 -16.74 -1.23 -3.53
C PHE A 35 -15.37 -0.54 -3.69
N VAL A 36 -15.30 0.76 -3.44
CA VAL A 36 -14.05 1.52 -3.58
C VAL A 36 -13.02 1.10 -2.52
N GLU A 37 -13.44 0.86 -1.29
CA GLU A 37 -12.59 0.39 -0.20
C GLU A 37 -12.01 -1.00 -0.52
N ALA A 38 -12.79 -1.90 -1.10
CA ALA A 38 -12.30 -3.20 -1.52
C ALA A 38 -11.18 -3.07 -2.58
N LEU A 39 -11.34 -2.16 -3.55
CA LEU A 39 -10.31 -1.90 -4.56
C LEU A 39 -9.04 -1.30 -3.95
N ILE A 40 -9.18 -0.28 -3.11
CA ILE A 40 -8.05 0.35 -2.41
C ILE A 40 -7.32 -0.68 -1.55
N ARG A 41 -8.03 -1.50 -0.79
CA ARG A 41 -7.44 -2.59 0.03
C ARG A 41 -6.67 -3.58 -0.83
N CYS A 42 -7.21 -3.99 -1.97
CA CYS A 42 -6.52 -4.86 -2.91
C CYS A 42 -5.23 -4.22 -3.44
N ASN A 43 -5.29 -2.94 -3.82
CA ASN A 43 -4.12 -2.21 -4.30
C ASN A 43 -3.04 -2.09 -3.23
N LEU A 44 -3.40 -1.68 -2.01
CA LEU A 44 -2.46 -1.53 -0.90
C LEU A 44 -1.86 -2.87 -0.47
N LYS A 45 -2.63 -3.95 -0.50
CA LYS A 45 -2.11 -5.29 -0.26
C LYS A 45 -1.08 -5.69 -1.32
N SER A 46 -1.41 -5.50 -2.61
CA SER A 46 -0.47 -5.79 -3.69
C SER A 46 0.79 -4.94 -3.61
N LEU A 47 0.65 -3.65 -3.25
CA LEU A 47 1.77 -2.75 -3.03
C LEU A 47 2.68 -3.23 -1.90
N ALA A 48 2.10 -3.66 -0.77
CA ALA A 48 2.85 -4.24 0.35
C ALA A 48 3.61 -5.50 -0.11
N ASP A 49 2.92 -6.46 -0.73
CA ASP A 49 3.52 -7.71 -1.20
C ASP A 49 4.69 -7.46 -2.17
N VAL A 50 4.54 -6.54 -3.12
CA VAL A 50 5.61 -6.18 -4.07
C VAL A 50 6.75 -5.46 -3.36
N SER A 51 6.46 -4.50 -2.48
CA SER A 51 7.47 -3.72 -1.77
C SER A 51 8.31 -4.58 -0.83
N GLU A 52 7.67 -5.49 -0.10
CA GLU A 52 8.35 -6.44 0.78
C GLU A 52 9.23 -7.40 -0.02
N ARG A 53 8.74 -7.92 -1.15
CA ARG A 53 9.55 -8.77 -2.05
C ARG A 53 10.77 -8.02 -2.58
N LEU A 54 10.62 -6.77 -3.00
CA LEU A 54 11.73 -5.94 -3.46
C LEU A 54 12.73 -5.64 -2.33
N ALA A 55 12.25 -5.39 -1.11
CA ALA A 55 13.13 -5.19 0.04
C ALA A 55 13.95 -6.44 0.39
N VAL A 56 13.39 -7.64 0.20
CA VAL A 56 14.10 -8.92 0.36
C VAL A 56 15.09 -9.17 -0.80
N GLN A 57 14.69 -8.82 -2.03
CA GLN A 57 15.52 -9.02 -3.24
C GLN A 57 16.66 -8.01 -3.38
N GLY A 58 16.59 -6.85 -2.72
CA GLY A 58 17.64 -5.84 -2.69
C GLY A 58 18.95 -6.27 -2.02
N HIS A 59 19.10 -7.54 -1.64
CA HIS A 59 20.33 -8.08 -1.05
C HIS A 59 21.21 -8.92 -1.99
N THR A 60 20.94 -8.95 -3.29
CA THR A 60 21.89 -9.53 -4.27
C THR A 60 22.92 -8.50 -4.75
N GLU A 61 24.11 -8.69 -4.19
CA GLU A 61 25.47 -8.28 -4.57
C GLU A 61 25.89 -6.80 -4.48
N PRO A 62 27.02 -6.51 -3.79
CA PRO A 62 27.66 -5.21 -3.88
C PRO A 62 28.23 -5.04 -5.29
N ILE A 63 27.76 -4.02 -6.00
CA ILE A 63 28.42 -3.47 -7.18
C ILE A 63 29.63 -2.67 -6.70
N ASP A 64 30.65 -3.36 -6.19
CA ASP A 64 32.04 -2.88 -6.29
C ASP A 64 33.03 -4.03 -6.06
N ARG A 65 33.53 -4.57 -7.16
CA ARG A 65 34.80 -5.31 -7.20
C ARG A 65 35.67 -4.60 -8.25
N MET A 66 36.29 -3.50 -7.83
CA MET A 66 37.57 -3.05 -8.39
C MET A 66 38.72 -3.62 -7.56
#